data_AF-A0A5E4VQY1-F1
#
_entry.id   AF-A0A5E4VQY1-F1
#
_cell.length_a   1.000
_cell.length_b   1.000
_cell.length_c   1.000
_cell.angle_alpha   90.00
_cell.angle_beta   90.00
_cell.angle_gamma   90.00
#
_symmetry.space_group_name_H-M   'P 1'
#
loop_
_entity.id
_entity.type
_entity.pdbx_description
1 polymer ?
#
loop_
_entity_poly.entity_id
_entity_poly.type
_entity_poly.pdbx_seq_one_letter_code
_entity_poly.pdbx_strand_id
1 'polypeptide(L)'
;MKISRIPARLYVVRVLEVLFVAGFAVVCTPAGAAPATDSPTAAHAMKTAARTPVETRISNLHTRLQITSAQESLWQPVAQVMRENADTMQSLLKARSEGASHMSATDDMRSYGQIAEAHAEGIRKLTPAFAALYGSMSDVQKHNADLIFRDQGHHMDRMGRMGHKG
;
A
#
# COMPACT_ATOMS: atom_id res chain seq x y z
N MET A 1 46.09 26.19 0.94
CA MET A 1 45.30 25.43 -0.03
C MET A 1 45.20 23.98 0.45
N LYS A 2 44.05 23.57 1.00
CA LYS A 2 43.79 22.20 1.50
C LYS A 2 42.50 21.72 0.84
N ILE A 3 42.60 20.75 -0.05
CA ILE A 3 41.45 20.14 -0.74
C ILE A 3 40.93 19.02 0.16
N SER A 4 39.83 19.29 0.87
CA SER A 4 39.12 18.27 1.64
C SER A 4 38.24 17.45 0.69
N ARG A 5 38.52 16.15 0.58
CA ARG A 5 37.69 15.20 -0.15
C ARG A 5 36.48 14.85 0.72
N ILE A 6 35.32 15.39 0.37
CA ILE A 6 34.04 15.00 0.96
C ILE A 6 33.63 13.66 0.30
N PRO A 7 33.42 12.58 1.06
CA PRO A 7 32.88 11.36 0.48
C PRO A 7 31.42 11.58 0.09
N ALA A 8 31.13 11.41 -1.20
CA ALA A 8 29.79 11.33 -1.77
C ALA A 8 29.04 10.13 -1.16
N ARG A 9 28.43 10.33 0.01
CA ARG A 9 27.37 9.46 0.49
C ARG A 9 26.12 9.75 -0.34
N LEU A 10 26.03 9.02 -1.46
CA LEU A 10 24.81 8.47 -2.06
C LEU A 10 23.53 8.89 -1.33
N TYR A 11 22.91 9.98 -1.80
CA TYR A 11 21.46 10.16 -1.64
C TYR A 11 20.79 9.18 -2.60
N VAL A 12 20.72 7.90 -2.19
CA VAL A 12 19.82 6.94 -2.83
C VAL A 12 18.42 7.45 -2.57
N VAL A 13 17.77 7.86 -3.66
CA VAL A 13 16.36 8.20 -3.74
C VAL A 13 15.55 7.07 -3.13
N ARG A 14 15.14 7.24 -1.86
CA ARG A 14 14.05 6.46 -1.27
C ARG A 14 12.75 7.00 -1.83
N VAL A 15 12.29 6.43 -2.93
CA VAL A 15 10.93 6.64 -3.43
C VAL A 15 10.14 5.35 -3.26
N LEU A 16 9.05 5.50 -2.50
CA LEU A 16 7.94 4.58 -2.27
C LEU A 16 8.20 3.35 -1.37
N GLU A 17 8.39 3.63 -0.09
CA GLU A 17 7.76 2.83 0.95
C GLU A 17 6.46 3.52 1.35
N VAL A 18 5.31 2.94 1.03
CA VAL A 18 4.09 3.11 1.85
C VAL A 18 3.68 1.72 2.31
N LEU A 19 4.46 1.20 3.24
CA LEU A 19 4.00 0.23 4.21
C LEU A 19 3.08 0.98 5.20
N PHE A 20 1.80 0.63 5.23
CA PHE A 20 0.89 1.09 6.28
C PHE A 20 1.28 0.43 7.61
N VAL A 21 1.98 1.15 8.48
CA VAL A 21 2.12 0.82 9.90
C VAL A 21 1.52 1.98 10.70
N ALA A 22 0.41 1.73 11.37
CA ALA A 22 -0.10 2.58 12.43
C ALA A 22 -0.35 1.70 13.66
N GLY A 23 0.40 1.95 14.74
CA GLY A 23 0.20 1.27 16.01
C GLY A 23 1.41 1.31 16.95
N PHE A 24 1.89 2.49 17.35
CA PHE A 24 2.74 2.59 18.54
C PHE A 24 1.86 3.03 19.73
N ALA A 25 1.45 2.07 20.54
CA ALA A 25 0.97 2.35 21.89
C ALA A 25 2.18 2.41 22.81
N VAL A 26 2.57 3.62 23.24
CA VAL A 26 3.48 3.79 24.38
C VAL A 26 2.68 3.45 25.64
N VAL A 27 2.97 2.28 26.22
CA VAL A 27 2.52 1.98 27.58
C VAL A 27 3.62 2.40 28.54
N CYS A 28 3.36 3.45 29.30
CA CYS A 28 4.18 3.86 30.44
C CYS A 28 3.97 2.84 31.57
N THR A 29 5.02 2.13 31.98
CA THR A 29 4.98 1.19 33.11
C THR A 29 5.36 1.91 34.41
N PRO A 30 4.52 1.92 35.45
CA PRO A 30 5.01 2.07 36.82
C PRO A 30 5.55 0.71 37.31
N ALA A 31 6.76 0.74 37.85
CA ALA A 31 7.41 -0.41 38.48
C ALA A 31 6.74 -0.78 39.80
N GLY A 32 6.53 -2.08 40.05
CA GLY A 32 6.08 -2.57 41.35
C GLY A 32 5.75 -4.08 41.41
N ALA A 33 6.76 -4.89 41.73
CA ALA A 33 6.78 -6.16 42.49
C ALA A 33 5.92 -7.41 42.08
N ALA A 34 6.61 -8.56 42.15
CA ALA A 34 6.29 -9.98 41.84
C ALA A 34 5.19 -10.64 42.75
N PRO A 35 4.83 -11.95 42.64
CA PRO A 35 5.41 -13.07 41.86
C PRO A 35 4.41 -14.00 41.10
N ALA A 36 5.00 -15.02 40.46
CA ALA A 36 4.46 -15.93 39.47
C ALA A 36 3.37 -16.92 39.92
N THR A 37 2.46 -17.21 38.99
CA THR A 37 1.76 -18.49 38.86
C THR A 37 1.75 -18.90 37.39
N ASP A 38 2.50 -19.96 37.08
CA ASP A 38 2.47 -20.62 35.78
C ASP A 38 1.10 -21.26 35.54
N SER A 39 0.46 -20.87 34.44
CA SER A 39 -0.66 -21.59 33.85
C SER A 39 -0.58 -21.37 32.34
N PRO A 40 -0.28 -22.40 31.53
CA PRO A 40 -0.34 -22.25 30.09
C PRO A 40 -1.81 -22.29 29.70
N THR A 41 -2.48 -21.14 29.81
CA THR A 41 -3.71 -20.93 29.03
C THR A 41 -3.27 -20.98 27.58
N ALA A 42 -3.74 -22.02 26.89
CA ALA A 42 -3.63 -22.16 25.46
C ALA A 42 -4.09 -20.85 24.82
N ALA A 43 -3.13 -20.01 24.47
CA ALA A 43 -3.35 -18.84 23.67
C ALA A 43 -4.07 -19.35 22.43
N HIS A 44 -5.35 -19.02 22.33
CA HIS A 44 -6.06 -18.98 21.07
C HIS A 44 -5.39 -17.86 20.27
N ALA A 45 -4.14 -18.10 19.84
CA ALA A 45 -3.60 -17.55 18.63
C ALA A 45 -4.43 -18.21 17.52
N MET A 46 -5.66 -17.73 17.38
CA MET A 46 -6.41 -17.86 16.16
C MET A 46 -5.46 -17.30 15.12
N LYS A 47 -4.78 -18.21 14.40
CA LYS A 47 -4.05 -17.90 13.18
C LYS A 47 -5.10 -17.32 12.26
N THR A 48 -5.36 -16.02 12.39
CA THR A 48 -5.82 -15.24 11.27
C THR A 48 -4.65 -15.37 10.32
N ALA A 49 -4.74 -16.32 9.38
CA ALA A 49 -3.79 -16.46 8.31
C ALA A 49 -3.49 -15.05 7.83
N ALA A 50 -2.22 -14.63 7.90
CA ALA A 50 -1.83 -13.26 7.61
C ALA A 50 -2.39 -12.94 6.21
N ARG A 51 -3.47 -12.15 6.16
CA ARG A 51 -4.06 -11.75 4.88
C ARG A 51 -2.97 -10.98 4.15
N THR A 52 -2.77 -11.27 2.87
CA THR A 52 -1.81 -10.50 2.06
C THR A 52 -2.18 -9.01 2.13
N PRO A 53 -1.21 -8.09 1.95
CA PRO A 53 -1.50 -6.65 2.00
C PRO A 53 -2.65 -6.24 1.05
N VAL A 54 -2.77 -6.92 -0.11
CA VAL A 54 -3.85 -6.68 -1.07
C VAL A 54 -5.22 -7.14 -0.56
N GLU A 55 -5.34 -8.32 0.06
CA GLU A 55 -6.62 -8.78 0.60
C GLU A 55 -7.12 -7.89 1.75
N THR A 56 -6.20 -7.39 2.58
CA THR A 56 -6.54 -6.41 3.61
C THR A 56 -7.07 -5.11 3.00
N ARG A 57 -6.43 -4.62 1.93
CA ARG A 57 -6.89 -3.43 1.19
C ARG A 57 -8.27 -3.65 0.55
N ILE A 58 -8.48 -4.79 -0.10
CA ILE A 58 -9.75 -5.17 -0.73
C ILE A 58 -10.86 -5.20 0.33
N SER A 59 -10.63 -5.90 1.44
CA SER A 59 -11.61 -5.99 2.54
C SER A 59 -11.94 -4.62 3.12
N ASN A 60 -10.92 -3.78 3.39
CA ASN A 60 -11.13 -2.44 3.91
C ASN A 60 -11.91 -1.56 2.94
N LEU A 61 -11.62 -1.65 1.63
CA LEU A 61 -12.32 -0.85 0.63
C LEU A 61 -13.78 -1.33 0.46
N HIS A 62 -14.03 -2.63 0.47
CA HIS A 62 -15.40 -3.19 0.48
C HIS A 62 -16.23 -2.64 1.64
N THR A 63 -15.68 -2.70 2.86
CA THR A 63 -16.34 -2.18 4.06
C THR A 63 -16.57 -0.67 3.96
N ARG A 64 -15.54 0.10 3.56
CA ARG A 64 -15.63 1.55 3.48
C ARG A 64 -16.62 2.01 2.42
N LEU A 65 -16.73 1.31 1.29
CA LEU A 65 -17.72 1.59 0.24
C LEU A 65 -19.12 1.08 0.60
N GLN A 66 -19.27 0.37 1.72
CA GLN A 66 -20.53 -0.21 2.18
C GLN A 66 -21.19 -1.08 1.10
N ILE A 67 -20.39 -1.95 0.48
CA ILE A 67 -20.89 -2.83 -0.57
C ILE A 67 -21.99 -3.73 -0.01
N THR A 68 -23.15 -3.71 -0.69
CA THR A 68 -24.32 -4.52 -0.32
C THR A 68 -24.31 -5.88 -1.03
N SER A 69 -25.10 -6.83 -0.54
CA SER A 69 -25.26 -8.13 -1.21
C SER A 69 -25.72 -8.02 -2.67
N ALA A 70 -26.51 -7.00 -3.01
CA ALA A 70 -26.95 -6.75 -4.38
C ALA A 70 -25.83 -6.22 -5.30
N GLN A 71 -24.78 -5.62 -4.70
CA GLN A 71 -23.64 -5.06 -5.42
C GLN A 71 -22.46 -6.05 -5.51
N GLU A 72 -22.54 -7.20 -4.83
CA GLU A 72 -21.42 -8.13 -4.70
C GLU A 72 -20.93 -8.65 -6.07
N SER A 73 -21.85 -8.92 -7.01
CA SER A 73 -21.50 -9.32 -8.37
C SER A 73 -20.74 -8.25 -9.15
N LEU A 74 -20.96 -6.96 -8.85
CA LEU A 74 -20.23 -5.84 -9.42
C LEU A 74 -18.92 -5.55 -8.68
N TRP A 75 -18.83 -5.94 -7.41
CA TRP A 75 -17.62 -5.81 -6.60
C TRP A 75 -16.55 -6.84 -6.99
N GLN A 76 -16.94 -8.09 -7.25
CA GLN A 76 -15.98 -9.17 -7.53
C GLN A 76 -15.00 -8.84 -8.68
N PRO A 77 -15.43 -8.28 -9.83
CA PRO A 77 -14.52 -7.81 -10.88
C PRO A 77 -13.54 -6.73 -10.40
N VAL A 78 -13.98 -5.79 -9.56
CA VAL A 78 -13.12 -4.74 -8.99
C VAL A 78 -12.03 -5.38 -8.12
N ALA A 79 -12.42 -6.26 -7.20
CA ALA A 79 -11.49 -6.97 -6.33
C ALA A 79 -10.50 -7.83 -7.13
N GLN A 80 -10.96 -8.46 -8.22
CA GLN A 80 -10.11 -9.27 -9.07
C GLN A 80 -9.02 -8.44 -9.77
N VAL A 81 -9.39 -7.30 -10.36
CA VAL A 81 -8.40 -6.40 -10.96
C VAL A 81 -7.41 -5.87 -9.91
N MET A 82 -7.87 -5.59 -8.68
CA MET A 82 -6.96 -5.18 -7.60
C MET A 82 -5.92 -6.26 -7.24
N ARG A 83 -6.31 -7.55 -7.24
CA ARG A 83 -5.38 -8.68 -7.04
C ARG A 83 -4.36 -8.79 -8.17
N GLU A 84 -4.84 -8.82 -9.41
CA GLU A 84 -3.97 -8.94 -10.59
C GLU A 84 -2.96 -7.80 -10.69
N ASN A 85 -3.39 -6.58 -10.38
CA ASN A 85 -2.52 -5.42 -10.33
C ASN A 85 -1.46 -5.55 -9.21
N ALA A 86 -1.85 -6.05 -8.04
CA ALA A 86 -0.92 -6.27 -6.94
C ALA A 86 0.13 -7.33 -7.28
N ASP A 87 -0.28 -8.46 -7.87
CA ASP A 87 0.62 -9.53 -8.29
C ASP A 87 1.63 -9.06 -9.36
N THR A 88 1.15 -8.28 -10.33
CA THR A 88 1.99 -7.69 -11.38
C THR A 88 3.03 -6.75 -10.76
N MET A 89 2.60 -5.83 -9.89
CA MET A 89 3.48 -4.87 -9.24
C MET A 89 4.49 -5.56 -8.30
N GLN A 90 4.05 -6.55 -7.52
CA GLN A 90 4.92 -7.33 -6.65
C GLN A 90 5.99 -8.05 -7.47
N SER A 91 5.63 -8.61 -8.63
CA SER A 91 6.58 -9.32 -9.50
C SER A 91 7.63 -8.39 -10.07
N LEU A 92 7.24 -7.21 -10.56
CA LEU A 92 8.16 -6.21 -11.10
C LEU A 92 9.10 -5.64 -10.03
N LEU A 93 8.55 -5.33 -8.85
CA LEU A 93 9.35 -4.83 -7.73
C LEU A 93 10.34 -5.87 -7.21
N LYS A 94 9.93 -7.15 -7.14
CA LYS A 94 10.82 -8.26 -6.78
C LYS A 94 11.92 -8.47 -7.81
N ALA A 95 11.59 -8.51 -9.10
CA ALA A 95 12.60 -8.64 -10.16
C ALA A 95 13.63 -7.51 -10.11
N ARG A 96 13.17 -6.28 -9.85
CA ARG A 96 14.05 -5.13 -9.69
C ARG A 96 14.93 -5.24 -8.45
N SER A 97 14.38 -5.63 -7.29
CA SER A 97 15.18 -5.74 -6.06
C SER A 97 16.24 -6.85 -6.16
N GLU A 98 15.89 -7.98 -6.77
CA GLU A 98 16.81 -9.09 -7.02
C GLU A 98 17.89 -8.73 -8.07
N GLY A 99 17.57 -7.89 -9.05
CA GLY A 99 18.50 -7.43 -10.08
C GLY A 99 19.35 -6.21 -9.72
N ALA A 100 19.02 -5.49 -8.65
CA ALA A 100 19.52 -4.13 -8.40
C ALA A 100 21.06 -3.99 -8.38
N SER A 101 21.80 -5.00 -7.91
CA SER A 101 23.27 -4.98 -7.87
C SER A 101 23.96 -5.22 -9.22
N HIS A 102 23.20 -5.63 -10.24
CA HIS A 102 23.73 -6.08 -11.53
C HIS A 102 23.15 -5.35 -12.74
N MET A 103 22.17 -4.47 -12.54
CA MET A 103 21.54 -3.71 -13.62
C MET A 103 22.46 -2.61 -14.15
N SER A 104 22.54 -2.48 -15.47
CA SER A 104 23.12 -1.29 -16.09
C SER A 104 22.22 -0.06 -15.81
N ALA A 105 22.76 1.15 -15.97
CA ALA A 105 21.96 2.38 -15.83
C ALA A 105 20.73 2.39 -16.76
N THR A 106 20.86 1.84 -17.97
CA THR A 106 19.74 1.73 -18.93
C THR A 106 18.69 0.71 -18.52
N ASP A 107 19.10 -0.40 -17.91
CA ASP A 107 18.14 -1.39 -17.38
C ASP A 107 17.41 -0.83 -16.16
N ASP A 108 18.12 -0.07 -15.32
CA ASP A 108 17.53 0.58 -14.15
C ASP A 108 16.42 1.57 -14.55
N MET A 109 16.68 2.40 -15.57
CA MET A 109 15.65 3.27 -16.16
C MET A 109 14.50 2.48 -16.79
N ARG A 110 14.80 1.40 -17.52
CA ARG A 110 13.75 0.58 -18.16
C ARG A 110 12.81 -0.03 -17.14
N SER A 111 13.32 -0.53 -16.02
CA SER A 111 12.46 -1.14 -15.00
C SER A 111 11.55 -0.12 -14.30
N TYR A 112 11.97 1.15 -14.16
CA TYR A 112 11.05 2.21 -13.74
C TYR A 112 9.93 2.42 -14.78
N GLY A 113 10.28 2.44 -16.06
CA GLY A 113 9.32 2.53 -17.15
C GLY A 113 8.29 1.40 -17.11
N GLN A 114 8.74 0.16 -16.92
CA GLN A 114 7.85 -1.00 -16.80
C GLN A 114 6.91 -0.92 -15.59
N ILE A 115 7.41 -0.44 -14.44
CA ILE A 115 6.59 -0.23 -13.24
C ILE A 115 5.53 0.86 -13.50
N ALA A 116 5.91 1.98 -14.12
CA ALA A 116 4.99 3.06 -14.44
C ALA A 116 3.91 2.62 -15.46
N GLU A 117 4.31 1.86 -16.48
CA GLU A 117 3.41 1.30 -17.48
C GLU A 117 2.43 0.30 -16.85
N ALA A 118 2.91 -0.62 -16.01
CA ALA A 118 2.06 -1.56 -15.30
C ALA A 118 1.05 -0.85 -14.37
N HIS A 119 1.46 0.24 -13.72
CA HIS A 119 0.56 1.05 -12.91
C HIS A 119 -0.53 1.73 -13.75
N ALA A 120 -0.16 2.34 -14.89
CA ALA A 120 -1.10 2.98 -15.79
C ALA A 120 -2.10 1.96 -16.38
N GLU A 121 -1.60 0.80 -16.79
CA GLU A 121 -2.41 -0.32 -17.27
C GLU A 121 -3.36 -0.85 -16.19
N GLY A 122 -2.89 -0.94 -14.95
CA GLY A 122 -3.71 -1.31 -13.81
C GLY A 122 -4.88 -0.35 -13.57
N ILE A 123 -4.66 0.96 -13.71
CA ILE A 123 -5.73 1.98 -13.64
C ILE A 123 -6.70 1.81 -14.81
N ARG A 124 -6.18 1.60 -16.03
CA ARG A 124 -6.98 1.40 -17.24
C ARG A 124 -7.93 0.19 -17.10
N LYS A 125 -7.47 -0.91 -16.49
CA LYS A 125 -8.28 -2.10 -16.20
C LYS A 125 -9.30 -1.86 -15.08
N LEU A 126 -8.90 -1.15 -14.03
CA LEU A 126 -9.75 -0.95 -12.84
C LEU A 126 -10.93 0.00 -13.12
N THR A 127 -10.68 1.04 -13.92
CA THR A 127 -11.66 2.10 -14.21
C THR A 127 -13.02 1.58 -14.69
N PRO A 128 -13.13 0.74 -15.74
CA PRO A 128 -14.44 0.25 -16.20
C PRO A 128 -15.14 -0.64 -15.18
N ALA A 129 -14.42 -1.51 -14.45
CA ALA A 129 -15.00 -2.35 -13.41
C ALA A 129 -15.58 -1.50 -12.26
N PHE A 130 -14.81 -0.49 -11.83
CA PHE A 130 -15.27 0.42 -10.79
C PHE A 130 -16.42 1.33 -11.26
N ALA A 131 -16.42 1.78 -12.52
CA ALA A 131 -17.51 2.58 -13.07
C ALA A 131 -18.85 1.84 -13.06
N ALA A 132 -18.85 0.54 -13.38
CA ALA A 132 -20.05 -0.29 -13.30
C ALA A 132 -20.58 -0.39 -11.86
N LEU A 133 -19.69 -0.65 -10.90
CA LEU A 133 -20.03 -0.68 -9.48
C LEU A 133 -20.57 0.69 -9.00
N TYR A 134 -19.85 1.78 -9.30
CA TYR A 134 -20.22 3.13 -8.92
C TYR A 134 -21.59 3.54 -9.50
N GLY A 135 -21.91 3.13 -10.72
CA GLY A 135 -23.24 3.34 -11.32
C GLY A 135 -24.38 2.74 -10.51
N SER A 136 -24.15 1.62 -9.82
CA SER A 136 -25.12 0.93 -8.96
C SER A 136 -25.21 1.48 -7.52
N MET A 137 -24.34 2.42 -7.15
CA MET A 137 -24.28 2.98 -5.80
C MET A 137 -25.39 4.02 -5.57
N SER A 138 -25.89 4.07 -4.33
CA SER A 138 -26.72 5.18 -3.84
C SER A 138 -25.92 6.49 -3.82
N ASP A 139 -26.60 7.64 -3.76
CA ASP A 139 -25.93 8.95 -3.71
C ASP A 139 -25.00 9.09 -2.49
N VAL A 140 -25.39 8.54 -1.34
CA VAL A 140 -24.56 8.50 -0.13
C VAL A 140 -23.29 7.67 -0.36
N GLN A 141 -23.43 6.48 -0.97
CA GLN A 141 -22.28 5.63 -1.30
C GLN A 141 -21.35 6.32 -2.32
N LYS A 142 -21.90 6.96 -3.35
CA LYS A 142 -21.12 7.71 -4.36
C LYS A 142 -20.34 8.85 -3.72
N HIS A 143 -20.97 9.66 -2.88
CA HIS A 143 -20.31 10.73 -2.15
C HIS A 143 -19.14 10.21 -1.29
N ASN A 144 -19.37 9.13 -0.55
CA ASN A 144 -18.34 8.50 0.26
C ASN A 144 -17.21 7.90 -0.60
N ALA A 145 -17.53 7.25 -1.72
CA ALA A 145 -16.54 6.77 -2.68
C ALA A 145 -15.66 7.93 -3.19
N ASP A 146 -16.27 9.04 -3.59
CA ASP A 146 -15.53 10.22 -4.05
C ASP A 146 -14.56 10.74 -2.98
N LEU A 147 -14.97 10.78 -1.71
CA LEU A 147 -14.10 11.18 -0.60
C LEU A 147 -12.92 10.21 -0.41
N ILE A 148 -13.18 8.90 -0.45
CA ILE A 148 -12.14 7.86 -0.30
C ILE A 148 -11.05 8.03 -1.35
N PHE A 149 -11.42 8.28 -2.61
CA PHE A 149 -10.47 8.41 -3.71
C PHE A 149 -9.84 9.81 -3.81
N ARG A 150 -10.51 10.87 -3.33
CA ARG A 150 -9.97 12.23 -3.31
C ARG A 150 -8.90 12.43 -2.23
N ASP A 151 -9.11 11.87 -1.03
CA ASP A 151 -8.11 11.93 0.06
C ASP A 151 -6.79 11.23 -0.32
N GLN A 152 -6.88 10.17 -1.12
CA GLN A 152 -5.71 9.49 -1.68
C GLN A 152 -4.89 10.37 -2.65
N GLY A 153 -5.53 11.29 -3.38
CA GLY A 153 -4.83 12.24 -4.25
C GLY A 153 -4.08 13.33 -3.47
N HIS A 154 -4.68 13.86 -2.40
CA HIS A 154 -4.09 14.93 -1.61
C HIS A 154 -2.88 14.50 -0.76
N HIS A 155 -2.74 13.21 -0.44
CA HIS A 155 -1.57 12.71 0.28
C HIS A 155 -0.30 12.74 -0.59
N MET A 156 -0.43 12.64 -1.92
CA MET A 156 0.70 12.74 -2.86
C MET A 156 1.18 14.19 -3.01
N ASP A 157 0.26 15.15 -3.08
CA ASP A 157 0.58 16.59 -3.17
C ASP A 157 1.30 17.11 -1.92
N ARG A 158 0.96 16.57 -0.74
CA ARG A 158 1.58 16.98 0.53
C ARG A 158 3.02 16.51 0.65
N MET A 159 3.35 15.30 0.15
CA MET A 159 4.73 14.80 0.18
C MET A 159 5.64 15.53 -0.81
N GLY A 160 5.14 15.94 -1.98
CA GLY A 160 5.91 16.76 -2.94
C GLY A 160 6.31 18.13 -2.38
N ARG A 161 5.47 18.72 -1.52
CA ARG A 161 5.73 20.05 -0.93
C ARG A 161 6.71 20.02 0.25
N MET A 162 6.85 18.89 0.93
CA MET A 162 7.78 18.72 2.06
C MET A 162 9.24 18.56 1.60
N GLY A 163 9.49 18.16 0.34
CA GLY A 163 10.83 17.96 -0.22
C GLY A 163 11.54 19.22 -0.71
N HIS A 164 10.88 20.40 -0.68
CA HIS A 164 11.43 21.66 -1.21
C HIS A 164 11.90 22.65 -0.14
N LYS A 165 12.02 22.21 1.12
CA LYS A 165 12.47 23.04 2.26
C LYS A 165 13.79 22.57 2.91
N GLY A 166 14.58 21.74 2.23
CA GLY A 166 15.89 21.29 2.70
C GLY A 166 17.02 21.97 1.98
#